data_AF-A0AA42QU57-F1
#
_entry.id   AF-A0AA42QU57-F1
#
_cell.length_a   1.000
_cell.length_b   1.000
_cell.length_c   1.000
_cell.angle_alpha   90.00
_cell.angle_beta   90.00
_cell.angle_gamma   90.00
#
_symmetry.space_group_name_H-M   'P 1'
#
loop_
_entity.id
_entity.type
_entity.pdbx_description
1 polymer ?
#
loop_
_entity_poly.entity_id
_entity_poly.type
_entity_poly.pdbx_seq_one_letter_code
_entity_poly.pdbx_strand_id
1 'polypeptide(L)'
;MPKFIAGETSKAVLAEKKAKTESLSKKANLIRKISSKDDIYPSLVIKRKTISLSSVLQWEDHELGVIKCVWNTAHEEHNAQALKALLEAIDLANLNLNNEQSGEQDSTKTSSSSILKEDLNLLIQENEELRNALAEVYRAYIQTLENIKEDKTVSTVLQVLLRNQALILGKQRIWQLK
;
A
#
# COMPACT_ATOMS: atom_id res chain seq x y z
N MET A 1 -59.95 5.71 -4.98
CA MET A 1 -59.16 6.79 -5.59
C MET A 1 -57.84 6.20 -6.09
N PRO A 2 -57.46 6.39 -7.35
CA PRO A 2 -56.15 5.93 -7.82
C PRO A 2 -55.06 6.73 -7.07
N LYS A 3 -54.07 6.03 -6.49
CA LYS A 3 -52.98 6.66 -5.73
C LYS A 3 -52.01 7.48 -6.59
N PHE A 4 -52.11 7.38 -7.92
CA PHE A 4 -51.22 8.04 -8.88
C PHE A 4 -52.00 8.50 -10.11
N ILE A 5 -51.69 9.70 -10.60
CA ILE A 5 -52.21 10.26 -11.85
C ILE A 5 -51.35 9.74 -13.01
N ALA A 6 -51.98 9.30 -14.10
CA ALA A 6 -51.26 8.84 -15.29
C ALA A 6 -50.40 9.99 -15.85
N GLY A 7 -49.08 9.78 -15.95
CA GLY A 7 -48.10 10.78 -16.39
C GLY A 7 -47.31 11.46 -15.27
N GLU A 8 -47.68 11.24 -14.00
CA GLU A 8 -46.94 11.79 -12.86
C GLU A 8 -45.75 10.87 -12.50
N THR A 9 -44.52 11.42 -12.52
CA THR A 9 -43.35 10.68 -12.05
C THR A 9 -43.30 10.70 -10.52
N SER A 10 -43.14 9.53 -9.91
CA SER A 10 -43.04 9.41 -8.45
C SER A 10 -41.93 10.30 -7.90
N LYS A 11 -42.15 10.89 -6.72
CA LYS A 11 -41.14 11.66 -5.97
C LYS A 11 -39.83 10.87 -5.79
N ALA A 12 -39.91 9.55 -5.67
CA ALA A 12 -38.75 8.67 -5.56
C ALA A 12 -37.89 8.68 -6.84
N VAL A 13 -38.53 8.66 -8.01
CA VAL A 13 -37.83 8.66 -9.32
C VAL A 13 -37.16 10.01 -9.56
N LEU A 14 -37.80 11.11 -9.17
CA LEU A 14 -37.19 12.45 -9.25
C LEU A 14 -36.00 12.60 -8.30
N ALA A 15 -36.07 12.02 -7.09
CA ALA A 15 -34.97 12.01 -6.14
C ALA A 15 -33.78 11.20 -6.67
N GLU A 16 -34.02 10.02 -7.26
CA GLU A 16 -32.97 9.20 -7.85
C GLU A 16 -32.28 9.90 -9.03
N LYS A 17 -33.06 10.59 -9.89
CA LYS A 17 -32.51 11.40 -10.98
C LYS A 17 -31.58 12.49 -10.47
N LYS A 18 -32.03 13.27 -9.48
CA LYS A 18 -31.21 14.32 -8.86
C LYS A 18 -29.95 13.75 -8.22
N ALA A 19 -30.05 12.62 -7.51
CA ALA A 19 -28.89 11.97 -6.89
C ALA A 19 -27.84 11.55 -7.91
N LYS A 20 -28.24 11.07 -9.10
CA LYS A 20 -27.30 10.75 -10.19
C LYS A 20 -26.64 11.99 -10.75
N THR A 21 -27.38 13.08 -10.97
CA THR A 21 -26.81 14.36 -11.41
C THR A 21 -25.81 14.92 -10.39
N GLU A 22 -26.18 14.94 -9.11
CA GLU A 22 -25.31 15.36 -8.02
C GLU A 22 -24.07 14.48 -7.90
N SER A 23 -24.23 13.16 -8.08
CA SER A 23 -23.10 12.24 -8.10
C SER A 23 -22.13 12.53 -9.24
N LEU A 24 -22.60 12.88 -10.44
CA LEU A 24 -21.71 13.25 -11.56
C LEU A 24 -20.91 14.51 -11.24
N SER A 25 -21.55 15.53 -10.67
CA SER A 25 -20.89 16.76 -10.23
C SER A 25 -19.87 16.49 -9.11
N LYS A 26 -20.20 15.62 -8.14
CA LYS A 26 -19.26 15.19 -7.10
C LYS A 26 -18.05 14.45 -7.68
N LYS A 27 -18.27 13.51 -8.60
CA LYS A 27 -17.20 12.80 -9.31
C LYS A 27 -16.25 13.78 -10.00
N ALA A 28 -16.80 14.80 -10.68
CA ALA A 28 -15.99 15.83 -11.35
C ALA A 28 -15.11 16.60 -10.34
N ASN A 29 -15.69 17.02 -9.21
CA ASN A 29 -14.96 17.75 -8.17
C ASN A 29 -13.86 16.90 -7.50
N LEU A 30 -14.11 15.60 -7.28
CA LEU A 30 -13.12 14.69 -6.70
C LEU A 30 -11.98 14.44 -7.67
N ILE A 31 -12.28 14.15 -8.94
CA ILE A 31 -11.25 13.91 -9.97
C ILE A 31 -10.40 15.16 -10.19
N ARG A 32 -11.00 16.35 -10.15
CA ARG A 32 -10.27 17.62 -10.31
C ARG A 32 -9.22 17.86 -9.23
N LYS A 33 -9.34 17.22 -8.06
CA LYS A 33 -8.34 17.32 -6.98
C LYS A 33 -7.14 16.42 -7.19
N ILE A 34 -7.24 15.43 -8.08
CA ILE A 34 -6.15 14.50 -8.37
C ILE A 34 -5.06 15.25 -9.13
N SER A 35 -3.96 15.52 -8.44
CA SER A 35 -2.79 16.19 -9.02
C SER A 35 -1.69 15.17 -9.32
N SER A 36 -1.53 14.19 -8.44
CA SER A 36 -0.47 13.19 -8.50
C SER A 36 -1.00 11.76 -8.44
N LYS A 37 -0.15 10.78 -8.75
CA LYS A 37 -0.51 9.35 -8.66
C LYS A 37 -0.95 8.91 -7.26
N ASP A 38 -0.43 9.54 -6.22
CA ASP A 38 -0.76 9.22 -4.82
C ASP A 38 -2.13 9.79 -4.40
N ASP A 39 -2.68 10.76 -5.14
CA ASP A 39 -3.99 11.35 -4.88
C ASP A 39 -5.15 10.51 -5.47
N ILE A 40 -4.83 9.42 -6.17
CA ILE A 40 -5.83 8.55 -6.77
C ILE A 40 -6.60 7.82 -5.67
N TYR A 41 -7.92 7.99 -5.67
CA TYR A 41 -8.82 7.24 -4.79
C TYR A 41 -8.69 5.73 -5.03
N PRO A 42 -8.43 4.91 -3.99
CA PRO A 42 -8.27 3.45 -4.13
C PRO A 42 -9.49 2.75 -4.74
N SER A 43 -10.69 3.29 -4.52
CA SER A 43 -11.95 2.77 -5.06
C SER A 43 -12.14 3.05 -6.56
N LEU A 44 -11.32 3.94 -7.15
CA LEU A 44 -11.39 4.29 -8.56
C LEU A 44 -10.50 3.37 -9.40
N VAL A 45 -11.13 2.61 -10.30
CA VAL A 45 -10.42 1.68 -11.20
C VAL A 45 -9.74 2.45 -12.34
N ILE A 46 -8.41 2.49 -12.33
CA ILE A 46 -7.59 3.09 -13.40
C ILE A 46 -7.05 2.00 -14.32
N LYS A 47 -7.08 2.25 -15.63
CA LYS A 47 -6.51 1.35 -16.65
C LYS A 47 -5.39 2.07 -17.39
N ARG A 48 -4.25 1.40 -17.56
CA ARG A 48 -3.12 1.91 -18.37
C ARG A 48 -2.71 3.35 -18.02
N LYS A 49 -2.71 3.66 -16.71
CA LYS A 49 -2.30 4.97 -16.15
C LYS A 49 -3.18 6.16 -16.54
N THR A 50 -4.35 5.93 -17.13
CA THR A 50 -5.33 6.99 -17.45
C THR A 50 -6.67 6.70 -16.80
N ILE A 51 -7.31 7.77 -16.35
CA ILE A 51 -8.67 7.74 -15.84
C ILE A 51 -9.60 7.74 -17.05
N SER A 52 -10.37 6.66 -17.20
CA SER A 52 -11.34 6.54 -18.29
C SER A 52 -12.74 6.93 -17.83
N LEU A 53 -13.52 7.57 -18.71
CA LEU A 53 -14.91 7.94 -18.43
C LEU A 53 -15.75 6.73 -17.99
N SER A 54 -15.55 5.57 -18.63
CA SER A 54 -16.30 4.35 -18.30
C SER A 54 -16.00 3.86 -16.88
N SER A 55 -14.73 3.90 -16.45
CA SER A 55 -14.35 3.61 -15.05
C SER A 55 -15.02 4.58 -14.08
N VAL A 56 -15.01 5.87 -14.39
CA VAL A 56 -15.58 6.92 -13.54
C VAL A 56 -17.10 6.80 -13.42
N LEU A 57 -17.80 6.44 -14.49
CA LEU A 57 -19.24 6.20 -14.46
C LEU A 57 -19.58 4.98 -13.60
N GLN A 58 -18.77 3.92 -13.68
CA GLN A 58 -18.93 2.71 -12.87
C GLN A 58 -18.49 2.86 -11.41
N TRP A 59 -17.70 3.88 -11.10
CA TRP A 59 -17.21 4.14 -9.75
C TRP A 59 -18.36 4.37 -8.77
N GLU A 60 -18.28 3.67 -7.65
CA GLU A 60 -19.21 3.71 -6.54
C GLU A 60 -18.40 3.70 -5.25
N ASP A 61 -18.75 4.62 -4.34
CA ASP A 61 -18.09 4.76 -3.06
C ASP A 61 -19.07 5.42 -2.08
N HIS A 62 -19.47 4.66 -1.06
CA HIS A 62 -20.44 5.13 -0.07
C HIS A 62 -19.86 6.21 0.85
N GLU A 63 -18.55 6.18 1.14
CA GLU A 63 -17.90 7.16 2.02
C GLU A 63 -17.77 8.52 1.31
N LEU A 64 -17.46 8.49 0.02
CA LEU A 64 -17.38 9.70 -0.81
C LEU A 64 -18.76 10.16 -1.33
N GLY A 65 -19.82 9.39 -1.08
CA GLY A 65 -21.19 9.68 -1.51
C GLY A 65 -21.33 9.69 -3.04
N VAL A 66 -20.60 8.78 -3.70
CA VAL A 66 -20.50 8.63 -5.15
C VAL A 66 -21.24 7.37 -5.57
N ILE A 67 -22.13 7.48 -6.54
CA ILE A 67 -23.01 6.38 -6.98
C ILE A 67 -22.69 6.01 -8.42
N LYS A 68 -22.85 4.72 -8.75
CA LYS A 68 -22.76 4.22 -10.11
C LYS A 68 -23.79 4.87 -11.02
N CYS A 69 -23.36 5.30 -12.21
CA CYS A 69 -24.22 5.86 -13.24
C CYS A 69 -24.07 5.07 -14.54
N VAL A 70 -25.20 4.78 -15.21
CA VAL A 70 -25.20 4.10 -16.51
C VAL A 70 -24.94 5.12 -17.61
N TRP A 71 -24.25 4.70 -18.67
CA TRP A 71 -23.85 5.56 -19.78
C TRP A 71 -25.02 6.39 -20.36
N ASN A 72 -26.15 5.75 -20.66
CA ASN A 72 -27.34 6.43 -21.20
C ASN A 72 -27.83 7.55 -20.28
N THR A 73 -27.90 7.30 -18.97
CA THR A 73 -28.37 8.27 -17.99
C THR A 73 -27.42 9.46 -17.87
N ALA A 74 -26.11 9.21 -17.97
CA ALA A 74 -25.12 10.29 -17.95
C ALA A 74 -25.23 11.22 -19.17
N HIS A 75 -25.66 10.69 -20.32
CA HIS A 75 -25.80 11.43 -21.58
C HIS A 75 -27.21 12.02 -21.80
N GLU A 76 -28.10 11.94 -20.81
CA GLU A 76 -29.37 12.65 -20.86
C GLU A 76 -29.15 14.17 -20.81
N GLU A 77 -30.02 14.93 -21.49
CA GLU A 77 -29.88 16.39 -21.69
C GLU A 77 -29.73 17.17 -20.38
N HIS A 78 -30.46 16.76 -19.33
CA HIS A 78 -30.39 17.38 -18.00
C HIS A 78 -29.03 17.17 -17.28
N ASN A 79 -28.23 16.19 -17.70
CA ASN A 79 -26.90 15.91 -17.16
C ASN A 79 -25.77 16.50 -18.02
N ALA A 80 -26.07 17.14 -19.14
CA ALA A 80 -25.07 17.62 -20.10
C ALA A 80 -24.01 18.53 -19.46
N GLN A 81 -24.42 19.44 -18.56
CA GLN A 81 -23.49 20.33 -17.87
C GLN A 81 -22.58 19.57 -16.89
N ALA A 82 -23.14 18.64 -16.11
CA ALA A 82 -22.39 17.82 -15.17
C ALA A 82 -21.42 16.88 -15.88
N LEU A 83 -21.84 16.30 -17.02
CA LEU A 83 -21.01 15.44 -17.86
C LEU A 83 -19.85 16.23 -18.49
N LYS A 84 -20.11 17.46 -18.97
CA LYS A 84 -19.05 18.31 -19.52
C LYS A 84 -17.98 18.63 -18.46
N ALA A 85 -18.41 19.02 -17.26
CA ALA A 85 -17.48 19.27 -16.14
C ALA A 85 -16.70 18.01 -15.75
N LEU A 86 -17.32 16.84 -15.82
CA LEU A 86 -16.66 15.55 -15.56
C LEU A 86 -15.59 15.22 -16.60
N LEU A 87 -15.89 15.43 -17.88
CA LEU A 87 -14.92 15.23 -18.97
C LEU A 87 -13.73 16.16 -18.82
N GLU A 88 -13.97 17.46 -18.60
CA GLU A 88 -12.91 18.44 -18.37
C GLU A 88 -12.04 18.07 -17.17
N ALA A 89 -12.64 17.57 -16.08
CA ALA A 89 -11.89 17.11 -14.91
C ALA A 89 -11.02 15.88 -15.22
N ILE A 90 -11.55 14.91 -15.99
CA ILE A 90 -10.81 13.72 -16.42
C ILE A 90 -9.64 14.11 -17.31
N ASP A 91 -9.85 15.00 -18.27
CA ASP A 91 -8.80 15.46 -19.19
C ASP A 91 -7.69 16.20 -18.43
N LEU A 92 -8.05 17.09 -17.50
CA LEU A 92 -7.08 17.77 -16.64
C LEU A 92 -6.28 16.80 -15.76
N ALA A 93 -6.96 15.84 -15.11
CA ALA A 93 -6.29 14.85 -14.29
C ALA A 93 -5.33 13.98 -15.12
N ASN A 94 -5.75 13.54 -16.31
CA ASN A 94 -4.90 12.79 -17.22
C ASN A 94 -3.72 13.62 -17.74
N LEU A 95 -3.90 14.92 -18.00
CA LEU A 95 -2.80 15.83 -18.35
C LEU A 95 -1.79 15.94 -17.20
N ASN A 96 -2.24 16.10 -15.96
CA ASN A 96 -1.37 16.14 -14.78
C ASN A 96 -0.57 14.83 -14.64
N LEU A 97 -1.25 13.69 -14.72
CA LEU A 97 -0.63 12.36 -14.64
C LEU A 97 0.36 12.07 -15.78
N ASN A 98 0.17 12.69 -16.95
CA ASN A 98 1.10 12.61 -18.08
C ASN A 98 2.26 13.62 -17.93
N ASN A 99 2.02 14.80 -17.37
CA ASN A 99 3.05 15.81 -17.13
C ASN A 99 4.06 15.38 -16.05
N GLU A 100 3.60 14.67 -15.02
CA GLU A 100 4.51 13.97 -14.09
C GLU A 100 5.44 13.00 -14.81
N GLN A 101 5.00 12.40 -15.92
CA GLN A 101 5.83 11.51 -16.74
C GLN A 101 6.73 12.28 -17.72
N SER A 102 6.27 13.43 -18.26
CA SER A 102 7.11 14.22 -19.17
C SER A 102 8.19 15.01 -18.44
N GLY A 103 7.99 15.37 -17.17
CA GLY A 103 9.04 15.86 -16.28
C GLY A 103 10.19 14.86 -16.09
N GLU A 104 9.94 13.56 -16.31
CA GLU A 104 10.95 12.51 -16.37
C GLU A 104 11.51 12.26 -17.79
N GLN A 105 10.94 12.85 -18.86
CA GLN A 105 11.29 12.51 -20.25
C GLN A 105 12.05 13.56 -21.07
N ASP A 106 12.29 14.78 -20.56
CA ASP A 106 13.02 15.81 -21.33
C ASP A 106 14.54 15.84 -21.14
N SER A 107 15.13 14.87 -20.42
CA SER A 107 16.57 14.64 -20.49
C SER A 107 16.86 13.15 -20.56
N THR A 108 16.88 12.58 -21.76
CA THR A 108 17.75 11.44 -22.15
C THR A 108 17.18 10.74 -23.39
N LYS A 109 17.56 11.20 -24.58
CA LYS A 109 17.40 10.39 -25.80
C LYS A 109 18.69 9.74 -26.32
N THR A 110 19.76 9.74 -25.53
CA THR A 110 20.96 8.97 -25.93
C THR A 110 21.77 8.32 -24.78
N SER A 111 21.39 8.49 -23.50
CA SER A 111 22.23 8.05 -22.36
C SER A 111 21.51 7.34 -21.20
N SER A 112 20.18 7.28 -21.17
CA SER A 112 19.43 6.76 -19.99
C SER A 112 19.43 5.25 -19.84
N SER A 113 19.59 4.49 -20.91
CA SER A 113 19.54 3.03 -20.80
C SER A 113 20.76 2.44 -20.09
N SER A 114 21.90 3.14 -20.09
CA SER A 114 23.07 2.73 -19.29
C SER A 114 22.94 3.18 -17.84
N ILE A 115 22.49 4.42 -17.59
CA ILE A 115 22.31 4.95 -16.21
C ILE A 115 21.27 4.12 -15.45
N LEU A 116 20.12 3.81 -16.06
CA LEU A 116 19.11 2.94 -15.43
C LEU A 116 19.63 1.51 -15.17
N LYS A 117 20.56 1.00 -15.98
CA LYS A 117 21.19 -0.30 -15.73
C LYS A 117 22.22 -0.22 -14.62
N GLU A 118 22.98 0.87 -14.55
CA GLU A 118 23.92 1.15 -13.46
C GLU A 118 23.16 1.22 -12.12
N ASP A 119 22.08 2.00 -12.07
CA ASP A 119 21.24 2.15 -10.88
C ASP A 119 20.58 0.82 -10.46
N LEU A 120 20.10 0.04 -11.44
CA LEU A 120 19.58 -1.31 -11.16
C LEU A 120 20.66 -2.26 -10.64
N ASN A 121 21.88 -2.19 -11.20
CA ASN A 121 22.99 -3.01 -10.73
C ASN A 121 23.43 -2.61 -9.32
N LEU A 122 23.45 -1.31 -9.00
CA LEU A 122 23.71 -0.81 -7.65
C LEU A 122 22.65 -1.30 -6.66
N LEU A 123 21.37 -1.25 -7.04
CA LEU A 123 20.28 -1.73 -6.19
C LEU A 123 20.31 -3.26 -5.97
N ILE A 124 20.75 -4.01 -6.98
CA ILE A 124 21.00 -5.47 -6.86
C ILE A 124 22.15 -5.72 -5.90
N GLN A 125 23.25 -4.96 -6.03
CA GLN A 125 24.40 -5.07 -5.14
C GLN A 125 24.02 -4.75 -3.70
N GLU A 126 23.28 -3.66 -3.47
CA GLU A 126 22.81 -3.27 -2.13
C GLU A 126 21.90 -4.34 -1.53
N ASN A 127 21.00 -4.93 -2.33
CA ASN A 127 20.19 -6.05 -1.87
C ASN A 127 21.03 -7.28 -1.47
N GLU A 128 22.09 -7.58 -2.22
CA GLU A 128 22.97 -8.70 -1.91
C GLU A 128 23.80 -8.43 -0.65
N GLU A 129 24.27 -7.19 -0.46
CA GLU A 129 24.94 -6.76 0.77
C GLU A 129 24.00 -6.87 1.98
N LEU A 130 22.76 -6.42 1.86
CA LEU A 130 21.75 -6.54 2.92
C LEU A 130 21.43 -8.00 3.24
N ARG A 131 21.33 -8.87 2.24
CA ARG A 131 21.15 -10.32 2.43
C ARG A 131 22.32 -10.96 3.15
N ASN A 132 23.55 -10.58 2.79
CA ASN A 132 24.76 -11.06 3.46
C ASN A 132 24.83 -10.57 4.91
N ALA A 133 24.56 -9.29 5.16
CA ALA A 133 24.52 -8.74 6.51
C ALA A 133 23.48 -9.44 7.39
N LEU A 134 22.29 -9.71 6.84
CA LEU A 134 21.25 -10.48 7.51
C LEU A 134 21.74 -11.91 7.85
N ALA A 135 22.38 -12.59 6.90
CA ALA A 135 22.92 -13.92 7.12
C ALA A 135 24.02 -13.94 8.21
N GLU A 136 24.86 -12.90 8.28
CA GLU A 136 25.86 -12.74 9.32
C GLU A 136 25.22 -12.51 10.70
N VAL A 137 24.17 -11.68 10.78
CA VAL A 137 23.40 -11.51 12.02
C VAL A 137 22.80 -12.84 12.47
N TYR A 138 22.24 -13.63 11.57
CA TYR A 138 21.73 -14.96 11.90
C TYR A 138 22.83 -15.92 12.36
N ARG A 139 24.00 -15.92 11.71
CA ARG A 139 25.15 -16.74 12.14
C ARG A 139 25.63 -16.33 13.54
N ALA A 140 25.80 -15.03 13.79
CA ALA A 140 26.21 -14.52 15.09
C ALA A 140 25.18 -14.88 16.17
N TYR A 141 23.89 -14.75 15.88
CA TYR A 141 22.81 -15.15 16.79
C TYR A 141 22.91 -16.64 17.16
N ILE A 142 23.06 -17.53 16.17
CA ILE A 142 23.20 -18.97 16.42
C ILE A 142 24.43 -19.27 17.28
N GLN A 143 25.58 -18.66 16.96
CA GLN A 143 26.81 -18.81 17.75
C GLN A 143 26.62 -18.36 19.20
N THR A 144 25.93 -17.24 19.45
CA THR A 144 25.65 -16.80 20.82
C THR A 144 24.76 -17.79 21.58
N LEU A 145 23.77 -18.39 20.93
CA LEU A 145 22.94 -19.42 21.55
C LEU A 145 23.73 -20.68 21.91
N GLU A 146 24.68 -21.08 21.05
CA GLU A 146 25.58 -22.19 21.31
C GLU A 146 26.50 -21.90 22.48
N ASN A 147 27.13 -20.72 22.51
CA ASN A 147 27.97 -20.28 23.63
C ASN A 147 27.20 -20.29 24.96
N ILE A 148 25.95 -19.81 24.98
CA ILE A 148 25.12 -19.84 26.19
C ILE A 148 24.85 -21.28 26.66
N LYS A 149 24.70 -22.23 25.74
CA LYS A 149 24.52 -23.65 26.09
C LYS A 149 25.82 -24.24 26.65
N GLU A 150 26.95 -23.93 26.03
CA GLU A 150 28.28 -24.38 26.49
C GLU A 150 28.61 -23.80 27.88
N ASP A 151 28.38 -22.51 28.11
CA ASP A 151 28.61 -21.88 29.41
C ASP A 151 27.77 -22.54 30.52
N LYS A 152 26.52 -22.90 30.20
CA LYS A 152 25.66 -23.64 31.13
C LYS A 152 26.24 -25.01 31.46
N THR A 153 26.68 -25.78 30.46
CA THR A 153 27.25 -27.11 30.70
C THR A 153 28.55 -27.00 31.51
N VAL A 154 29.45 -26.09 31.16
CA VAL A 154 30.69 -25.83 31.91
C VAL A 154 30.39 -25.43 33.36
N SER A 155 29.42 -24.53 33.58
CA SER A 155 29.00 -24.13 34.92
C SER A 155 28.49 -25.32 35.74
N THR A 156 27.64 -26.18 35.16
CA THR A 156 27.16 -27.38 35.86
C THR A 156 28.30 -28.33 36.23
N VAL A 157 29.26 -28.55 35.33
CA VAL A 157 30.41 -29.42 35.58
C VAL A 157 31.28 -28.84 36.71
N LEU A 158 31.57 -27.54 36.68
CA LEU A 158 32.33 -26.86 37.74
C LEU A 158 31.64 -26.95 39.10
N GLN A 159 30.31 -26.76 39.15
CA GLN A 159 29.55 -26.92 40.40
C GLN A 159 29.65 -28.33 40.97
N VAL A 160 29.54 -29.35 40.11
CA VAL A 160 29.71 -30.76 40.53
C VAL A 160 31.13 -31.01 41.05
N LEU A 161 32.14 -30.48 40.37
CA LEU A 161 33.56 -30.64 40.76
C LEU A 161 33.84 -29.97 42.11
N LEU A 162 33.37 -28.74 42.31
CA LEU A 162 33.46 -28.02 43.58
C LEU A 162 32.76 -28.77 44.72
N ARG A 163 31.57 -29.32 44.45
CA ARG A 163 30.83 -30.12 45.44
C ARG A 163 31.61 -31.38 45.82
N ASN A 164 32.22 -32.06 44.85
CA ASN A 164 33.05 -33.23 45.10
C ASN A 164 34.31 -32.88 45.91
N GLN A 165 34.99 -31.78 45.57
CA GLN A 165 36.14 -31.29 46.33
C GLN A 165 35.75 -30.93 47.77
N ALA A 166 34.65 -30.22 47.98
CA ALA A 166 34.15 -29.86 49.31
C ALA A 166 33.83 -31.11 50.16
N LEU A 167 33.24 -32.16 49.54
CA LEU A 167 32.99 -33.43 50.23
C LEU A 167 34.29 -34.15 50.63
N ILE A 168 35.30 -34.17 49.76
CA ILE A 168 36.60 -34.78 50.04
C ILE A 168 37.30 -34.04 51.19
N LEU A 169 37.37 -32.71 51.11
CA LEU A 169 37.98 -31.87 52.15
C LEU A 169 37.22 -32.00 53.48
N GLY A 170 35.89 -32.06 53.44
CA GLY A 170 35.06 -32.31 54.63
C GLY A 170 35.37 -33.65 55.29
N LYS A 171 35.51 -34.73 54.51
CA LYS A 171 35.92 -36.05 55.02
C LYS A 171 37.32 -36.03 55.63
N GLN A 172 38.28 -35.38 54.97
CA GLN A 172 39.66 -35.24 55.47
C GLN A 172 39.71 -34.44 56.79
N ARG A 173 38.93 -33.35 56.91
CA ARG A 173 38.84 -32.57 58.14
C ARG A 173 38.31 -33.37 59.32
N ILE A 174 37.31 -34.22 59.11
CA ILE A 174 36.76 -35.10 60.16
C ILE A 174 37.81 -36.15 60.58
N TRP A 175 38.62 -36.64 59.64
CA TRP A 175 39.69 -37.61 59.92
C TRP A 175 40.84 -37.05 60.75
N GLN A 176 41.18 -35.75 60.61
CA GLN A 176 42.25 -35.12 61.39
C GLN A 176 41.84 -34.73 62.83
N LEU A 177 40.55 -34.78 63.16
CA LEU A 177 40.02 -34.45 64.49
C LEU A 177 39.84 -35.69 65.40
N LYS A 178 40.24 -36.87 64.93
CA LYS A 178 40.21 -38.15 65.64
C LYS A 178 41.60 -38.53 66.12
#